data_AF-A0AAN6RZX7-F1
#
_entry.id   AF-A0AAN6RZX7-F1
#
_cell.length_a   1.000
_cell.length_b   1.000
_cell.length_c   1.000
_cell.angle_alpha   90.00
_cell.angle_beta   90.00
_cell.angle_gamma   90.00
#
_symmetry.space_group_name_H-M   'P 1'
#
loop_
_entity.id
_entity.type
_entity.pdbx_description
1 polymer ?
#
loop_
_entity_poly.entity_id
_entity_poly.type
_entity_poly.pdbx_seq_one_letter_code
_entity_poly.pdbx_strand_id
1 'polypeptide(L)'
;MKCRSLHLLLADMGSSGFTVQGVEGNFPINTAVLHALPEDTRIIRANCHGVSNIWYLTGVIEALDRDGRTVKYFAKYSVGNLGRILTRGEIHAMSKIQGIIPDAVPTPIAWGMLDLPVTCEGSFYLATFVEFESSDLPDPSATAEIVARLHASSLGTSQLFGSPVPMYDGLFCHLQGWERNWRTLFSRMLWQAYSFDRSINGRWEELDVAISYIVAYVAPRLLDDLDKSLGGIKPCFVHGDLWEGNIGQEVHTGKHFLFDSNGYYGHNEVELTYWRTKHHKMSSLDYCAEYFKRIRPSEPASEVEDRIKLYGVKACLMYAANEGKYATRARALHDMNYLLRKYAPEHSTGMPWTQIQPRSTIQGFPENDCENERSAILEEIFKTEAGGESGAHKDDACF
;
A
#
# COMPACT_ATOMS: atom_id res chain seq x y z
N MET A 1 -4.24 -20.07 -19.28
CA MET A 1 -5.47 -19.36 -19.71
C MET A 1 -5.13 -17.90 -19.84
N LYS A 2 -5.39 -17.26 -20.98
CA LYS A 2 -5.16 -15.81 -21.13
C LYS A 2 -6.29 -15.09 -20.41
N CYS A 3 -5.98 -14.32 -19.37
CA CYS A 3 -6.94 -13.42 -18.75
C CYS A 3 -7.22 -12.33 -19.80
N ARG A 4 -8.44 -12.31 -20.37
CA ARG A 4 -8.88 -11.17 -21.19
C ARG A 4 -8.87 -9.92 -20.31
N SER A 5 -8.69 -8.72 -20.88
CA SER A 5 -8.79 -7.50 -20.08
C SER A 5 -10.15 -7.43 -19.40
N LEU A 6 -10.20 -6.92 -18.16
CA LEU A 6 -11.45 -6.81 -17.39
C LEU A 6 -12.54 -6.08 -18.18
N HIS A 7 -12.17 -5.09 -19.01
CA HIS A 7 -13.09 -4.38 -19.90
C HIS A 7 -13.73 -5.30 -20.97
N LEU A 8 -12.96 -6.22 -21.56
CA LEU A 8 -13.49 -7.19 -22.53
C LEU A 8 -14.34 -8.26 -21.86
N LEU A 9 -13.96 -8.68 -20.65
CA LEU A 9 -14.76 -9.61 -19.83
C LEU A 9 -16.10 -8.98 -19.44
N LEU A 10 -16.10 -7.71 -19.04
CA LEU A 10 -17.31 -6.97 -18.65
C LEU A 10 -18.20 -6.59 -19.84
N ALA A 11 -17.62 -6.33 -21.01
CA ALA A 11 -18.39 -6.14 -22.24
C ALA A 11 -19.15 -7.43 -22.63
N ASP A 12 -18.52 -8.60 -22.47
CA ASP A 12 -19.19 -9.90 -22.65
C ASP A 12 -20.23 -10.18 -21.52
N MET A 13 -20.05 -9.62 -20.32
CA MET A 13 -21.01 -9.77 -19.21
C MET A 13 -22.38 -9.13 -19.49
N GLY A 14 -22.41 -8.01 -20.21
CA GLY A 14 -23.65 -7.30 -20.57
C GLY A 14 -24.67 -8.14 -21.35
N SER A 15 -24.22 -9.27 -21.94
CA SER A 15 -25.04 -10.17 -22.76
C SER A 15 -25.30 -11.55 -22.12
N SER A 16 -24.77 -11.83 -20.92
CA SER A 16 -24.66 -13.22 -20.40
C SER A 16 -25.35 -13.52 -19.06
N GLY A 17 -26.26 -12.66 -18.58
CA GLY A 17 -27.10 -12.94 -17.39
C GLY A 17 -26.40 -12.77 -16.04
N PHE A 18 -25.13 -12.36 -16.04
CA PHE A 18 -24.33 -12.07 -14.84
C PHE A 18 -24.41 -10.61 -14.39
N THR A 19 -24.95 -9.74 -15.24
CA THR A 19 -25.19 -8.32 -14.95
C THR A 19 -26.67 -8.01 -14.87
N VAL A 20 -27.02 -7.12 -13.94
CA VAL A 20 -28.36 -6.56 -13.82
C VAL A 20 -28.67 -5.74 -15.06
N GLN A 21 -29.79 -6.06 -15.73
CA GLN A 21 -30.23 -5.35 -16.93
C GLN A 21 -31.07 -4.13 -16.57
N GLY A 22 -31.06 -3.11 -17.43
CA GLY A 22 -31.91 -1.92 -17.28
C GLY A 22 -31.44 -0.91 -16.23
N VAL A 23 -30.20 -1.03 -15.73
CA VAL A 23 -29.54 0.01 -14.92
C VAL A 23 -28.94 1.05 -15.87
N GLU A 24 -29.23 2.33 -15.65
CA GLU A 24 -28.66 3.43 -16.42
C GLU A 24 -27.15 3.60 -16.13
N GLY A 25 -26.35 4.01 -17.12
CA GLY A 25 -24.93 4.33 -16.97
C GLY A 25 -23.99 3.31 -17.62
N ASN A 26 -22.69 3.49 -17.41
CA ASN A 26 -21.64 2.71 -18.09
C ASN A 26 -20.85 1.76 -17.16
N PHE A 27 -21.19 1.67 -15.87
CA PHE A 27 -20.59 0.69 -14.96
C PHE A 27 -21.50 -0.55 -14.82
N PRO A 28 -21.02 -1.75 -15.17
CA PRO A 28 -21.82 -2.97 -15.09
C PRO A 28 -22.04 -3.40 -13.64
N ILE A 29 -23.30 -3.59 -13.25
CA ILE A 29 -23.65 -4.14 -11.94
C ILE A 29 -23.68 -5.66 -12.02
N ASN A 30 -22.72 -6.31 -11.35
CA ASN A 30 -22.70 -7.75 -11.19
C ASN A 30 -23.75 -8.20 -10.16
N THR A 31 -24.39 -9.36 -10.38
CA THR A 31 -25.40 -9.89 -9.46
C THR A 31 -24.89 -10.08 -8.03
N ALA A 32 -23.64 -10.52 -7.85
CA ALA A 32 -23.03 -10.64 -6.52
C ALA A 32 -22.95 -9.29 -5.79
N VAL A 33 -22.71 -8.20 -6.53
CA VAL A 33 -22.63 -6.84 -5.97
C VAL A 33 -24.02 -6.32 -5.63
N LEU A 34 -25.03 -6.60 -6.47
CA LEU A 34 -26.43 -6.29 -6.14
C LEU A 34 -26.83 -6.93 -4.81
N HIS A 35 -26.48 -8.20 -4.59
CA HIS A 35 -26.79 -8.93 -3.35
C HIS A 35 -25.97 -8.46 -2.13
N ALA A 36 -24.85 -7.79 -2.36
CA ALA A 36 -23.98 -7.27 -1.31
C ALA A 36 -24.35 -5.85 -0.86
N LEU A 37 -25.21 -5.16 -1.62
CA LEU A 37 -25.74 -3.86 -1.21
C LEU A 37 -26.62 -3.99 0.05
N PRO A 38 -26.72 -2.93 0.88
CA PRO A 38 -27.62 -2.93 2.04
C PRO A 38 -29.05 -3.31 1.65
N GLU A 39 -29.76 -3.99 2.56
CA GLU A 39 -31.16 -4.40 2.36
C GLU A 39 -32.04 -3.23 1.91
N ASP A 40 -33.00 -3.54 1.03
CA ASP A 40 -33.93 -2.58 0.42
C ASP A 40 -33.27 -1.47 -0.44
N THR A 41 -32.00 -1.64 -0.82
CA THR A 41 -31.34 -0.73 -1.77
C THR A 41 -31.88 -0.92 -3.18
N ARG A 42 -32.35 0.15 -3.82
CA ARG A 42 -32.78 0.17 -5.23
C ARG A 42 -31.83 1.00 -6.08
N ILE A 43 -31.08 0.36 -6.96
CA ILE A 43 -30.15 1.03 -7.88
C ILE A 43 -30.92 1.94 -8.85
N ILE A 44 -30.41 3.17 -9.04
CA ILE A 44 -30.90 4.14 -10.01
C ILE A 44 -30.02 4.10 -11.26
N ARG A 45 -28.71 4.28 -11.07
CA ARG A 45 -27.70 4.29 -12.13
C ARG A 45 -26.33 3.89 -11.59
N ALA A 46 -25.44 3.49 -12.48
CA ALA A 46 -24.07 3.16 -12.14
C ALA A 46 -23.11 3.64 -13.22
N ASN A 47 -22.11 4.44 -12.84
CA ASN A 47 -21.13 5.01 -13.77
C ASN A 47 -19.70 4.67 -13.36
N CYS A 48 -18.85 4.45 -14.34
CA CYS A 48 -17.42 4.30 -14.11
C CYS A 48 -16.88 5.58 -13.47
N HIS A 49 -15.93 5.42 -12.56
CA HIS A 49 -15.41 6.53 -11.76
C HIS A 49 -13.96 6.30 -11.39
N GLY A 50 -13.16 7.35 -11.38
CA GLY A 50 -11.72 7.27 -11.15
C GLY A 50 -10.98 6.54 -12.27
N VAL A 51 -9.79 6.04 -11.94
CA VAL A 51 -8.93 5.32 -12.87
C VAL A 51 -9.35 3.85 -12.96
N SER A 52 -9.36 3.30 -14.17
CA SER A 52 -9.54 1.86 -14.39
C SER A 52 -8.45 1.38 -15.33
N ASN A 53 -7.96 0.15 -15.11
CA ASN A 53 -6.94 -0.45 -15.95
C ASN A 53 -7.28 -1.91 -16.26
N ILE A 54 -6.30 -2.67 -16.74
CA ILE A 54 -6.51 -4.07 -17.11
C ILE A 54 -6.84 -4.97 -15.90
N TRP A 55 -6.45 -4.57 -14.68
CA TRP A 55 -6.59 -5.34 -13.44
C TRP A 55 -7.80 -4.96 -12.60
N TYR A 56 -8.25 -3.70 -12.69
CA TYR A 56 -9.40 -3.23 -11.94
C TYR A 56 -10.30 -2.24 -12.70
N LEU A 57 -11.58 -2.27 -12.35
CA LEU A 57 -12.60 -1.33 -12.80
C LEU A 57 -13.28 -0.75 -11.57
N THR A 58 -13.43 0.57 -11.54
CA THR A 58 -14.06 1.28 -10.44
C THR A 58 -15.30 2.03 -10.91
N GLY A 59 -16.28 2.16 -10.02
CA GLY A 59 -17.53 2.82 -10.34
C GLY A 59 -18.28 3.31 -9.11
N VAL A 60 -19.24 4.20 -9.38
CA VAL A 60 -20.18 4.72 -8.40
C VAL A 60 -21.56 4.21 -8.73
N ILE A 61 -22.19 3.59 -7.73
CA ILE A 61 -23.57 3.10 -7.79
C ILE A 61 -24.43 4.13 -7.06
N GLU A 62 -25.28 4.84 -7.77
CA GLU A 62 -26.31 5.71 -7.20
C GLU A 62 -27.59 4.90 -7.00
N ALA A 63 -28.14 4.94 -5.78
CA ALA A 63 -29.28 4.13 -5.39
C ALA A 63 -30.22 4.90 -4.43
N LEU A 64 -31.40 4.34 -4.18
CA LEU A 64 -32.28 4.75 -3.08
C LEU A 64 -32.17 3.74 -1.94
N ASP A 65 -32.10 4.24 -0.70
CA ASP A 65 -32.22 3.42 0.50
C ASP A 65 -33.68 3.06 0.83
N ARG A 66 -33.89 2.32 1.93
CA ARG A 66 -35.22 1.91 2.43
C ARG A 66 -36.18 3.09 2.66
N ASP A 67 -35.64 4.27 2.97
CA ASP A 67 -36.39 5.48 3.28
C ASP A 67 -36.61 6.35 2.02
N GLY A 68 -36.15 5.88 0.85
CA GLY A 68 -36.22 6.60 -0.42
C GLY A 68 -35.21 7.73 -0.55
N ARG A 69 -34.16 7.78 0.29
CA ARG A 69 -33.08 8.77 0.19
C ARG A 69 -32.04 8.31 -0.83
N THR A 70 -31.51 9.26 -1.59
CA THR A 70 -30.38 8.98 -2.49
C THR A 70 -29.12 8.69 -1.69
N VAL A 71 -28.52 7.53 -1.98
CA VAL A 71 -27.23 7.07 -1.44
C VAL A 71 -26.31 6.68 -2.58
N LYS A 72 -25.00 6.78 -2.36
CA LYS A 72 -23.98 6.42 -3.34
C LYS A 72 -23.01 5.40 -2.75
N TYR A 73 -22.60 4.44 -3.56
CA TYR A 73 -21.62 3.41 -3.18
C TYR A 73 -20.46 3.39 -4.17
N PHE A 74 -19.25 3.19 -3.65
CA PHE A 74 -18.06 2.93 -4.45
C PHE A 74 -17.91 1.42 -4.64
N ALA A 75 -17.71 0.99 -5.87
CA ALA A 75 -17.43 -0.40 -6.21
C ALA A 75 -16.11 -0.51 -6.98
N LYS A 76 -15.26 -1.44 -6.56
CA LYS A 76 -13.99 -1.79 -7.24
C LYS A 76 -14.03 -3.26 -7.59
N TYR A 77 -13.98 -3.58 -8.88
CA TYR A 77 -13.88 -4.93 -9.40
C TYR A 77 -12.44 -5.22 -9.75
N SER A 78 -12.01 -6.45 -9.49
CA SER A 78 -10.68 -6.93 -9.81
C SER A 78 -10.74 -8.34 -10.39
N VAL A 79 -9.76 -8.69 -11.22
CA VAL A 79 -9.69 -10.00 -11.89
C VAL A 79 -8.50 -10.84 -11.45
N GLY A 80 -8.67 -12.16 -11.55
CA GLY A 80 -7.62 -13.13 -11.27
C GLY A 80 -7.31 -13.30 -9.78
N ASN A 81 -6.34 -14.17 -9.51
CA ASN A 81 -5.97 -14.53 -8.15
C ASN A 81 -5.33 -13.35 -7.42
N LEU A 82 -4.48 -12.58 -8.11
CA LEU A 82 -3.85 -11.39 -7.54
C LEU A 82 -4.90 -10.34 -7.16
N GLY A 83 -5.85 -10.03 -8.05
CA GLY A 83 -6.94 -9.10 -7.75
C GLY A 83 -7.72 -9.48 -6.49
N ARG A 84 -8.03 -10.77 -6.32
CA ARG A 84 -8.66 -11.30 -5.11
C ARG A 84 -7.84 -11.07 -3.84
N ILE A 85 -6.52 -11.30 -3.91
CA ILE A 85 -5.64 -11.11 -2.77
C ILE A 85 -5.56 -9.63 -2.39
N LEU A 86 -5.39 -8.74 -3.37
CA LEU A 86 -5.35 -7.30 -3.16
C LEU A 86 -6.65 -6.78 -2.54
N THR A 87 -7.80 -7.18 -3.11
CA THR A 87 -9.13 -6.81 -2.62
C THR A 87 -9.34 -7.27 -1.17
N ARG A 88 -8.88 -8.47 -0.82
CA ARG A 88 -8.96 -9.01 0.54
C ARG A 88 -8.07 -8.23 1.52
N GLY A 89 -6.86 -7.83 1.09
CA GLY A 89 -5.96 -6.99 1.88
C GLY A 89 -6.56 -5.62 2.16
N GLU A 90 -7.09 -4.97 1.11
CA GLU A 90 -7.71 -3.64 1.18
C GLU A 90 -8.91 -3.63 2.14
N ILE A 91 -9.88 -4.54 1.97
CA ILE A 91 -11.03 -4.55 2.88
C ILE A 91 -10.63 -4.88 4.32
N HIS A 92 -9.61 -5.73 4.52
CA HIS A 92 -9.10 -6.00 5.87
C HIS A 92 -8.57 -4.73 6.52
N ALA A 93 -7.71 -4.00 5.81
CA ALA A 93 -7.11 -2.77 6.30
C ALA A 93 -8.17 -1.68 6.51
N MET A 94 -9.04 -1.45 5.54
CA MET A 94 -10.09 -0.44 5.62
C MET A 94 -11.08 -0.73 6.74
N SER A 95 -11.50 -1.99 6.93
CA SER A 95 -12.37 -2.37 8.05
C SER A 95 -11.68 -2.18 9.40
N LYS A 96 -10.35 -2.40 9.45
CA LYS A 96 -9.56 -2.21 10.65
C LYS A 96 -9.45 -0.73 11.01
N ILE A 97 -9.18 0.14 10.03
CA ILE A 97 -9.17 1.60 10.24
C ILE A 97 -10.55 2.09 10.65
N GLN A 98 -11.63 1.62 10.01
CA GLN A 98 -13.00 1.96 10.40
C GLN A 98 -13.28 1.60 11.87
N GLY A 99 -12.82 0.43 12.35
CA GLY A 99 -12.96 0.05 13.75
C GLY A 99 -12.17 0.91 14.74
N ILE A 100 -11.16 1.66 14.28
CA ILE A 100 -10.30 2.53 15.11
C ILE A 100 -10.76 3.99 15.05
N ILE A 101 -11.05 4.50 13.85
CA ILE A 101 -11.48 5.87 13.55
C ILE A 101 -12.65 5.86 12.53
N PRO A 102 -13.88 5.53 12.97
CA PRO A 102 -14.99 5.20 12.06
C PRO A 102 -15.46 6.36 11.16
N ASP A 103 -15.16 7.61 11.52
CA ASP A 103 -15.56 8.81 10.81
C ASP A 103 -14.50 9.32 9.80
N ALA A 104 -13.46 8.53 9.54
CA ALA A 104 -12.27 8.93 8.78
C ALA A 104 -11.96 8.02 7.58
N VAL A 105 -12.89 7.13 7.21
CA VAL A 105 -12.75 6.25 6.04
C VAL A 105 -14.09 6.10 5.31
N PRO A 106 -14.09 5.93 3.97
CA PRO A 106 -15.24 5.38 3.29
C PRO A 106 -15.58 4.04 3.94
N THR A 107 -16.81 3.90 4.45
CA THR A 107 -17.22 2.74 5.22
C THR A 107 -17.20 1.49 4.32
N PRO A 108 -16.36 0.49 4.62
CA PRO A 108 -16.39 -0.78 3.92
C PRO A 108 -17.72 -1.48 4.20
N ILE A 109 -18.37 -1.98 3.15
CA ILE A 109 -19.67 -2.65 3.22
C ILE A 109 -19.48 -4.14 3.03
N ALA A 110 -18.83 -4.51 1.93
CA ALA A 110 -18.70 -5.91 1.55
C ALA A 110 -17.51 -6.13 0.60
N TRP A 111 -17.07 -7.38 0.54
CA TRP A 111 -16.24 -7.88 -0.54
C TRP A 111 -16.68 -9.31 -0.87
N GLY A 112 -16.35 -9.78 -2.05
CA GLY A 112 -16.69 -11.14 -2.44
C GLY A 112 -16.20 -11.49 -3.83
N MET A 113 -16.57 -12.67 -4.29
CA MET A 113 -16.35 -13.09 -5.67
C MET A 113 -17.46 -12.51 -6.55
N LEU A 114 -17.09 -12.08 -7.76
CA LEU A 114 -18.04 -11.71 -8.79
C LEU A 114 -18.68 -12.98 -9.38
N ASP A 115 -19.95 -12.88 -9.74
CA ASP A 115 -20.62 -13.92 -10.54
C ASP A 115 -20.10 -13.79 -11.99
N LEU A 116 -19.18 -14.67 -12.39
CA LEU A 116 -18.53 -14.67 -13.69
C LEU A 116 -18.64 -16.02 -14.39
N PRO A 117 -18.47 -16.09 -15.72
CA PRO A 117 -18.29 -17.37 -16.41
C PRO A 117 -17.16 -18.18 -15.78
N VAL A 118 -17.31 -19.52 -15.77
CA VAL A 118 -16.37 -20.48 -15.14
C VAL A 118 -14.91 -20.32 -15.61
N THR A 119 -14.67 -19.70 -16.76
CA THR A 119 -13.33 -19.44 -17.30
C THR A 119 -12.64 -18.22 -16.70
N CYS A 120 -13.28 -17.49 -15.79
CA CYS A 120 -12.77 -16.26 -15.20
C CYS A 120 -13.01 -16.24 -13.69
N GLU A 121 -12.04 -15.69 -12.95
CA GLU A 121 -12.20 -15.36 -11.54
C GLU A 121 -12.10 -13.85 -11.38
N GLY A 122 -12.92 -13.30 -10.48
CA GLY A 122 -12.87 -11.90 -10.13
C GLY A 122 -13.53 -11.65 -8.79
N SER A 123 -13.18 -10.52 -8.19
CA SER A 123 -13.67 -10.11 -6.89
C SER A 123 -14.12 -8.67 -6.91
N PHE A 124 -14.92 -8.29 -5.92
CA PHE A 124 -15.34 -6.91 -5.70
C PHE A 124 -15.00 -6.45 -4.29
N TYR A 125 -14.77 -5.15 -4.16
CA TYR A 125 -14.82 -4.37 -2.93
C TYR A 125 -15.94 -3.34 -3.06
N LEU A 126 -16.74 -3.20 -2.01
CA LEU A 126 -17.88 -2.30 -1.94
C LEU A 126 -17.77 -1.45 -0.67
N ALA A 127 -17.90 -0.14 -0.81
CA ALA A 127 -17.87 0.83 0.28
C ALA A 127 -18.89 1.95 0.06
N THR A 128 -19.16 2.76 1.09
CA THR A 128 -19.88 4.02 0.91
C THR A 128 -19.08 4.95 -0.01
N PHE A 129 -19.74 5.67 -0.90
CA PHE A 129 -19.08 6.67 -1.71
C PHE A 129 -18.90 7.99 -0.94
N VAL A 130 -17.71 8.57 -1.04
CA VAL A 130 -17.39 9.88 -0.47
C VAL A 130 -16.89 10.76 -1.61
N GLU A 131 -17.49 11.95 -1.77
CA GLU A 131 -17.11 12.88 -2.83
C GLU A 131 -15.99 13.80 -2.32
N PHE A 132 -14.81 13.68 -2.92
CA PHE A 132 -13.63 14.45 -2.52
C PHE A 132 -13.41 15.69 -3.39
N GLU A 133 -12.84 16.73 -2.79
CA GLU A 133 -12.37 17.93 -3.46
C GLU A 133 -11.24 17.61 -4.43
N SER A 134 -11.20 18.32 -5.56
CA SER A 134 -10.15 18.14 -6.58
C SER A 134 -8.83 18.86 -6.25
N SER A 135 -8.51 19.05 -4.96
CA SER A 135 -7.25 19.69 -4.55
C SER A 135 -6.07 18.77 -4.83
N ASP A 136 -4.98 19.34 -5.36
CA ASP A 136 -3.76 18.58 -5.67
C ASP A 136 -3.06 18.02 -4.42
N LEU A 137 -3.24 18.66 -3.25
CA LEU A 137 -2.58 18.27 -2.00
C LEU A 137 -3.53 18.46 -0.80
N PRO A 138 -3.52 17.52 0.17
CA PRO A 138 -4.29 17.66 1.40
C PRO A 138 -3.63 18.67 2.36
N ASP A 139 -4.40 19.26 3.28
CA ASP A 139 -3.84 20.20 4.26
C ASP A 139 -2.86 19.48 5.22
N PRO A 140 -1.65 20.01 5.47
CA PRO A 140 -0.69 19.34 6.34
C PRO A 140 -1.17 19.12 7.77
N SER A 141 -1.90 20.07 8.36
CA SER A 141 -2.35 19.98 9.75
C SER A 141 -3.50 18.98 9.90
N ALA A 142 -4.47 19.02 8.99
CA ALA A 142 -5.59 18.09 8.95
C ALA A 142 -5.12 16.65 8.63
N THR A 143 -4.16 16.50 7.71
CA THR A 143 -3.50 15.22 7.41
C THR A 143 -2.79 14.68 8.65
N ALA A 144 -1.98 15.50 9.32
CA ALA A 144 -1.31 15.09 10.55
C ALA A 144 -2.30 14.71 11.66
N GLU A 145 -3.44 15.39 11.75
CA GLU A 145 -4.47 15.11 12.74
C GLU A 145 -5.11 13.73 12.56
N ILE A 146 -5.62 13.42 11.36
CA ILE A 146 -6.27 12.13 11.10
C ILE A 146 -5.30 10.95 11.27
N VAL A 147 -4.05 11.11 10.85
CA VAL A 147 -3.00 10.08 10.92
C VAL A 147 -2.51 9.89 12.36
N ALA A 148 -2.25 10.99 13.09
CA ALA A 148 -1.93 10.92 14.51
C ALA A 148 -3.06 10.26 15.31
N ARG A 149 -4.32 10.55 14.97
CA ARG A 149 -5.49 9.92 15.60
C ARG A 149 -5.54 8.42 15.33
N LEU A 150 -5.28 7.97 14.10
CA LEU A 150 -5.16 6.53 13.76
C LEU A 150 -4.08 5.85 14.61
N HIS A 151 -2.86 6.42 14.61
CA HIS A 151 -1.72 5.85 15.32
C HIS A 151 -1.92 5.83 16.84
N ALA A 152 -2.37 6.93 17.43
CA ALA A 152 -2.62 7.02 18.87
C ALA A 152 -3.73 6.06 19.33
N SER A 153 -4.85 6.00 18.59
CA SER A 153 -6.01 5.19 18.99
C SER A 153 -5.76 3.68 18.85
N SER A 154 -4.80 3.29 18.01
CA SER A 154 -4.45 1.89 17.79
C SER A 154 -3.19 1.43 18.54
N LEU A 155 -2.47 2.35 19.19
CA LEU A 155 -1.21 2.07 19.87
C LEU A 155 -1.37 1.02 20.96
N GLY A 156 -0.64 -0.10 20.83
CA GLY A 156 -0.68 -1.19 21.80
C GLY A 156 -1.96 -2.03 21.79
N THR A 157 -2.86 -1.82 20.82
CA THR A 157 -4.02 -2.70 20.60
C THR A 157 -3.64 -4.06 20.02
N SER A 158 -2.41 -4.18 19.50
CA SER A 158 -1.76 -5.45 19.16
C SER A 158 -0.50 -5.64 19.99
N GLN A 159 -0.20 -6.90 20.34
CA GLN A 159 1.05 -7.29 20.98
C GLN A 159 2.16 -7.61 19.96
N LEU A 160 1.80 -7.75 18.68
CA LEU A 160 2.69 -8.15 17.59
C LEU A 160 2.62 -7.13 16.44
N PHE A 161 3.73 -6.97 15.74
CA PHE A 161 3.80 -6.27 14.48
C PHE A 161 3.40 -7.21 13.33
N GLY A 162 2.77 -6.68 12.29
CA GLY A 162 2.35 -7.44 11.12
C GLY A 162 0.84 -7.37 10.85
N SER A 163 0.35 -8.38 10.14
CA SER A 163 -1.03 -8.47 9.68
C SER A 163 -1.48 -9.93 9.66
N PRO A 164 -2.76 -10.23 9.96
CA PRO A 164 -3.30 -11.59 9.83
C PRO A 164 -3.47 -12.02 8.36
N VAL A 165 -3.43 -11.08 7.42
CA VAL A 165 -3.47 -11.35 5.98
C VAL A 165 -2.18 -10.82 5.31
N PRO A 166 -1.70 -11.44 4.22
CA PRO A 166 -0.61 -10.89 3.45
C PRO A 166 -0.94 -9.50 2.90
N MET A 167 0.03 -8.58 2.92
CA MET A 167 -0.12 -7.20 2.45
C MET A 167 0.80 -6.96 1.25
N TYR A 168 0.30 -6.20 0.28
CA TYR A 168 0.91 -6.05 -1.05
C TYR A 168 1.16 -4.58 -1.39
N ASP A 169 2.32 -4.26 -1.94
CA ASP A 169 2.69 -2.94 -2.41
C ASP A 169 2.78 -3.02 -3.95
N GLY A 170 1.70 -2.58 -4.60
CA GLY A 170 1.44 -2.90 -6.01
C GLY A 170 1.32 -4.41 -6.21
N LEU A 171 2.21 -4.99 -7.01
CA LEU A 171 2.17 -6.42 -7.36
C LEU A 171 2.92 -7.32 -6.36
N PHE A 172 3.63 -6.74 -5.39
CA PHE A 172 4.59 -7.46 -4.56
C PHE A 172 4.12 -7.62 -3.11
N CYS A 173 4.13 -8.86 -2.61
CA CYS A 173 3.87 -9.15 -1.21
C CYS A 173 5.05 -8.63 -0.37
N HIS A 174 4.84 -7.54 0.38
CA HIS A 174 5.92 -6.91 1.18
C HIS A 174 5.85 -7.26 2.67
N LEU A 175 4.73 -7.84 3.12
CA LEU A 175 4.54 -8.19 4.52
C LEU A 175 3.62 -9.41 4.66
N GLN A 176 4.05 -10.37 5.48
CA GLN A 176 3.25 -11.55 5.83
C GLN A 176 3.48 -11.99 7.28
N GLY A 177 2.37 -12.28 7.96
CA GLY A 177 2.34 -12.85 9.29
C GLY A 177 2.69 -11.86 10.40
N TRP A 178 3.03 -12.41 11.56
CA TRP A 178 3.26 -11.67 12.79
C TRP A 178 4.71 -11.79 13.27
N GLU A 179 5.18 -10.75 13.95
CA GLU A 179 6.52 -10.68 14.54
C GLU A 179 6.48 -9.87 15.85
N ARG A 180 7.25 -10.28 16.85
CA ARG A 180 7.36 -9.58 18.14
C ARG A 180 8.29 -8.38 18.07
N ASN A 181 9.34 -8.47 17.27
CA ASN A 181 10.38 -7.45 17.17
C ASN A 181 10.28 -6.66 15.87
N TRP A 182 10.02 -5.34 15.98
CA TRP A 182 9.89 -4.46 14.83
C TRP A 182 11.09 -4.48 13.89
N ARG A 183 12.31 -4.48 14.44
CA ARG A 183 13.56 -4.53 13.65
C ARG A 183 13.64 -5.80 12.81
N THR A 184 13.29 -6.96 13.36
CA THR A 184 13.19 -8.22 12.58
C THR A 184 12.19 -8.10 11.43
N LEU A 185 10.97 -7.61 11.71
CA LEU A 185 9.94 -7.48 10.69
C LEU A 185 10.38 -6.52 9.59
N PHE A 186 10.85 -5.33 9.96
CA PHE A 186 11.27 -4.31 9.01
C PHE A 186 12.47 -4.77 8.16
N SER A 187 13.48 -5.42 8.76
CA SER A 187 14.61 -5.98 8.00
C SER A 187 14.15 -7.01 6.97
N ARG A 188 13.15 -7.83 7.29
CA ARG A 188 12.55 -8.77 6.34
C ARG A 188 11.82 -8.06 5.19
N MET A 189 11.00 -7.04 5.51
CA MET A 189 10.30 -6.23 4.50
C MET A 189 11.29 -5.50 3.57
N LEU A 190 12.37 -4.94 4.15
CA LEU A 190 13.41 -4.25 3.41
C LEU A 190 14.19 -5.21 2.49
N TRP A 191 14.53 -6.40 2.99
CA TRP A 191 15.21 -7.42 2.18
C TRP A 191 14.32 -7.89 1.02
N GLN A 192 13.03 -8.13 1.27
CA GLN A 192 12.06 -8.47 0.22
C GLN A 192 11.98 -7.37 -0.85
N ALA A 193 11.88 -6.09 -0.45
CA ALA A 193 11.86 -4.98 -1.39
C ALA A 193 13.12 -4.92 -2.27
N TYR A 194 14.29 -5.15 -1.68
CA TYR A 194 15.54 -5.29 -2.43
C TYR A 194 15.53 -6.50 -3.38
N SER A 195 15.03 -7.66 -2.94
CA SER A 195 14.92 -8.86 -3.78
C SER A 195 14.02 -8.62 -4.99
N PHE A 196 12.87 -7.95 -4.80
CA PHE A 196 11.99 -7.58 -5.91
C PHE A 196 12.67 -6.59 -6.86
N ASP A 197 13.26 -5.50 -6.35
CA ASP A 197 14.02 -4.54 -7.18
C ASP A 197 15.11 -5.24 -7.99
N ARG A 198 15.94 -6.06 -7.35
CA ARG A 198 17.02 -6.78 -8.02
C ARG A 198 16.50 -7.74 -9.09
N SER A 199 15.35 -8.37 -8.86
CA SER A 199 14.73 -9.30 -9.81
C SER A 199 14.19 -8.60 -11.06
N ILE A 200 13.64 -7.39 -10.92
CA ILE A 200 13.04 -6.62 -12.01
C ILE A 200 14.09 -5.77 -12.73
N ASN A 201 14.92 -5.06 -11.96
CA ASN A 201 15.85 -4.04 -12.46
C ASN A 201 17.30 -4.53 -12.58
N GLY A 202 17.54 -5.82 -12.30
CA GLY A 202 18.86 -6.44 -12.39
C GLY A 202 19.81 -6.06 -11.25
N ARG A 203 20.96 -6.71 -11.24
CA ARG A 203 21.99 -6.58 -10.20
C ARG A 203 22.66 -5.20 -10.23
N TRP A 204 22.92 -4.64 -9.04
CA TRP A 204 23.77 -3.47 -8.86
C TRP A 204 24.68 -3.69 -7.66
N GLU A 205 25.97 -3.96 -7.92
CA GLU A 205 26.93 -4.40 -6.89
C GLU A 205 27.04 -3.43 -5.70
N GLU A 206 27.08 -2.12 -5.94
CA GLU A 206 27.14 -1.12 -4.87
C GLU A 206 25.88 -1.17 -3.98
N LEU A 207 24.70 -1.37 -4.59
CA LEU A 207 23.44 -1.54 -3.88
C LEU A 207 23.42 -2.84 -3.06
N ASP A 208 23.91 -3.95 -3.64
CA ASP A 208 24.02 -5.27 -2.99
C ASP A 208 24.88 -5.20 -1.72
N VAL A 209 26.01 -4.49 -1.80
CA VAL A 209 26.89 -4.26 -0.66
C VAL A 209 26.19 -3.36 0.36
N ALA A 210 25.69 -2.20 -0.05
CA ALA A 210 25.08 -1.23 0.86
C ALA A 210 23.91 -1.83 1.66
N ILE A 211 22.99 -2.54 1.00
CA ILE A 211 21.82 -3.14 1.67
C ILE A 211 22.23 -4.20 2.72
N SER A 212 23.29 -4.97 2.43
CA SER A 212 23.81 -5.97 3.36
C SER A 212 24.32 -5.32 4.65
N TYR A 213 25.03 -4.20 4.55
CA TYR A 213 25.48 -3.46 5.74
C TYR A 213 24.34 -2.74 6.45
N ILE A 214 23.35 -2.24 5.72
CA ILE A 214 22.18 -1.59 6.30
C ILE A 214 21.42 -2.58 7.20
N VAL A 215 21.14 -3.77 6.69
CA VAL A 215 20.44 -4.81 7.47
C VAL A 215 21.31 -5.31 8.63
N ALA A 216 22.62 -5.46 8.44
CA ALA A 216 23.51 -6.02 9.45
C ALA A 216 23.88 -5.06 10.59
N TYR A 217 23.98 -3.75 10.32
CA TYR A 217 24.52 -2.78 11.29
C TYR A 217 23.60 -1.60 11.56
N VAL A 218 23.06 -0.98 10.50
CA VAL A 218 22.29 0.27 10.65
C VAL A 218 20.90 0.02 11.21
N ALA A 219 20.16 -0.96 10.67
CA ALA A 219 18.82 -1.28 11.14
C ALA A 219 18.81 -1.71 12.62
N PRO A 220 19.70 -2.61 13.10
CA PRO A 220 19.84 -2.86 14.53
C PRO A 220 20.13 -1.59 15.34
N ARG A 221 21.10 -0.77 14.93
CA ARG A 221 21.50 0.44 15.66
C ARG A 221 20.39 1.47 15.78
N LEU A 222 19.58 1.66 14.73
CA LEU A 222 18.50 2.65 14.73
C LEU A 222 17.21 2.14 15.36
N LEU A 223 16.98 0.83 15.40
CA LEU A 223 15.67 0.26 15.73
C LEU A 223 15.63 -0.52 17.05
N ASP A 224 16.75 -1.09 17.53
CA ASP A 224 16.74 -1.93 18.75
C ASP A 224 16.62 -1.12 20.04
N ASP A 225 17.04 0.14 20.04
CA ASP A 225 17.00 1.01 21.22
C ASP A 225 15.77 1.93 21.26
N LEU A 226 14.84 1.79 20.30
CA LEU A 226 13.65 2.62 20.20
C LEU A 226 12.78 2.55 21.45
N ASP A 227 12.60 3.71 22.10
CA ASP A 227 11.83 3.87 23.34
C ASP A 227 12.21 2.87 24.45
N LYS A 228 13.45 2.36 24.44
CA LYS A 228 13.88 1.30 25.37
C LYS A 228 13.75 1.69 26.84
N SER A 229 14.01 2.96 27.17
CA SER A 229 13.79 3.52 28.52
C SER A 229 12.32 3.62 28.92
N LEU A 230 11.40 3.53 27.94
CA LEU A 230 9.95 3.59 28.10
C LEU A 230 9.29 2.21 27.93
N GLY A 231 10.08 1.13 27.93
CA GLY A 231 9.59 -0.24 27.76
C GLY A 231 9.55 -0.72 26.31
N GLY A 232 10.14 0.02 25.38
CA GLY A 232 10.18 -0.28 23.95
C GLY A 232 8.96 0.24 23.18
N ILE A 233 9.10 0.37 21.86
CA ILE A 233 7.99 0.73 20.99
C ILE A 233 6.88 -0.33 21.01
N LYS A 234 5.63 0.15 20.87
CA LYS A 234 4.45 -0.69 20.71
C LYS A 234 3.93 -0.60 19.29
N PRO A 235 3.35 -1.67 18.73
CA PRO A 235 2.70 -1.60 17.43
C PRO A 235 1.50 -0.65 17.47
N CYS A 236 1.37 0.19 16.45
CA CYS A 236 0.12 0.87 16.09
C CYS A 236 -0.29 0.44 14.68
N PHE A 237 -1.56 0.62 14.34
CA PHE A 237 -2.03 0.35 12.99
C PHE A 237 -1.66 1.51 12.08
N VAL A 238 -0.83 1.27 11.07
CA VAL A 238 -0.44 2.25 10.04
C VAL A 238 -1.31 2.08 8.80
N HIS A 239 -1.52 3.14 8.02
CA HIS A 239 -2.26 3.07 6.75
C HIS A 239 -1.54 2.22 5.69
N GLY A 240 -0.22 2.23 5.66
CA GLY A 240 0.62 1.35 4.84
C GLY A 240 0.87 1.81 3.41
N ASP A 241 0.15 2.84 2.93
CA ASP A 241 0.37 3.49 1.62
C ASP A 241 -0.11 4.95 1.65
N LEU A 242 0.57 5.82 2.39
CA LEU A 242 0.03 7.14 2.79
C LEU A 242 0.64 8.32 2.02
N TRP A 243 0.26 8.47 0.75
CA TRP A 243 0.65 9.56 -0.14
C TRP A 243 -0.56 10.41 -0.56
N GLU A 244 -0.37 11.49 -1.34
CA GLU A 244 -1.46 12.44 -1.66
C GLU A 244 -2.68 11.79 -2.31
N GLY A 245 -2.47 10.71 -3.07
CA GLY A 245 -3.54 10.00 -3.74
C GLY A 245 -4.49 9.25 -2.81
N ASN A 246 -4.13 9.05 -1.54
CA ASN A 246 -4.86 8.21 -0.59
C ASN A 246 -5.42 9.00 0.61
N ILE A 247 -5.46 10.33 0.49
CA ILE A 247 -6.00 11.25 1.50
C ILE A 247 -6.92 12.25 0.79
N GLY A 248 -8.20 12.24 1.16
CA GLY A 248 -9.22 13.04 0.49
C GLY A 248 -9.92 13.98 1.46
N GLN A 249 -10.24 15.20 1.01
CA GLN A 249 -11.11 16.11 1.75
C GLN A 249 -12.52 16.04 1.17
N GLU A 250 -13.51 15.71 1.98
CA GLU A 250 -14.90 15.60 1.57
C GLU A 250 -15.53 16.98 1.31
N VAL A 251 -16.20 17.12 0.17
CA VAL A 251 -16.69 18.41 -0.37
C VAL A 251 -17.68 19.12 0.55
N HIS A 252 -18.53 18.38 1.27
CA HIS A 252 -19.66 18.99 1.99
C HIS A 252 -19.33 19.44 3.41
N THR A 253 -18.43 18.74 4.09
CA THR A 253 -18.10 18.94 5.51
C THR A 253 -16.64 19.38 5.68
N GLY A 254 -15.80 19.26 4.66
CA GLY A 254 -14.37 19.54 4.74
C GLY A 254 -13.58 18.52 5.57
N LYS A 255 -14.20 17.41 5.98
CA LYS A 255 -13.54 16.34 6.74
C LYS A 255 -12.55 15.59 5.85
N HIS A 256 -11.43 15.18 6.45
CA HIS A 256 -10.45 14.37 5.76
C HIS A 256 -10.74 12.88 5.94
N PHE A 257 -10.40 12.09 4.93
CA PHE A 257 -10.60 10.66 4.86
C PHE A 257 -9.33 9.97 4.38
N LEU A 258 -9.08 8.78 4.91
CA LEU A 258 -8.06 7.84 4.44
C LEU A 258 -8.75 6.77 3.58
N PHE A 259 -8.11 6.33 2.50
CA PHE A 259 -8.64 5.28 1.63
C PHE A 259 -7.52 4.56 0.87
N ASP A 260 -7.87 3.44 0.23
CA ASP A 260 -6.91 2.54 -0.47
C ASP A 260 -5.77 2.07 0.46
N SER A 261 -6.15 1.65 1.67
CA SER A 261 -5.20 1.23 2.70
C SER A 261 -4.65 -0.17 2.44
N ASN A 262 -3.35 -0.32 2.71
CA ASN A 262 -2.65 -1.59 2.84
C ASN A 262 -2.09 -1.77 4.26
N GLY A 263 -2.92 -1.40 5.24
CA GLY A 263 -2.50 -1.13 6.62
C GLY A 263 -2.18 -2.36 7.46
N TYR A 264 -1.21 -2.23 8.35
CA TYR A 264 -0.73 -3.30 9.23
C TYR A 264 -0.29 -2.74 10.58
N TYR A 265 0.00 -3.60 11.55
CA TYR A 265 0.58 -3.16 12.82
C TYR A 265 2.09 -2.93 12.66
N GLY A 266 2.53 -1.67 12.75
CA GLY A 266 3.91 -1.24 12.54
C GLY A 266 4.41 -0.23 13.57
N HIS A 267 5.62 0.28 13.37
CA HIS A 267 6.09 1.50 14.03
C HIS A 267 5.53 2.72 13.27
N ASN A 268 4.85 3.62 13.96
CA ASN A 268 4.19 4.81 13.39
C ASN A 268 5.08 5.64 12.45
N GLU A 269 6.37 5.79 12.76
CA GLU A 269 7.28 6.61 11.94
C GLU A 269 7.57 6.02 10.55
N VAL A 270 7.27 4.74 10.30
CA VAL A 270 7.41 4.11 8.97
C VAL A 270 6.57 4.81 7.92
N GLU A 271 5.40 5.30 8.31
CA GLU A 271 4.41 5.91 7.42
C GLU A 271 4.85 7.30 6.94
N LEU A 272 5.61 8.01 7.76
CA LEU A 272 6.12 9.34 7.44
C LEU A 272 7.10 9.33 6.26
N THR A 273 7.61 8.15 5.87
CA THR A 273 8.47 8.03 4.70
C THR A 273 7.77 8.48 3.41
N TYR A 274 6.47 8.23 3.26
CA TYR A 274 5.73 8.60 2.05
C TYR A 274 5.67 10.12 1.86
N TRP A 275 5.77 10.88 2.94
CA TRP A 275 5.84 12.35 2.92
C TRP A 275 7.26 12.90 2.74
N ARG A 276 8.26 12.02 2.62
CA ARG A 276 9.66 12.40 2.44
C ARG A 276 10.26 11.88 1.15
N THR A 277 9.60 10.94 0.49
CA THR A 277 10.03 10.49 -0.84
C THR A 277 9.78 11.57 -1.88
N LYS A 278 10.71 11.69 -2.84
CA LYS A 278 10.63 12.66 -3.94
C LYS A 278 9.89 12.16 -5.18
N HIS A 279 9.14 11.06 -5.06
CA HIS A 279 8.30 10.54 -6.16
C HIS A 279 6.80 10.76 -5.89
N HIS A 280 6.46 11.32 -4.73
CA HIS A 280 5.15 11.83 -4.36
C HIS A 280 5.23 13.36 -4.17
N LYS A 281 4.07 14.02 -4.16
CA LYS A 281 3.93 15.47 -4.08
C LYS A 281 3.87 15.97 -2.63
N MET A 282 3.49 15.14 -1.65
CA MET A 282 3.50 15.48 -0.21
C MET A 282 4.91 15.57 0.41
N SER A 283 5.81 16.37 -0.17
CA SER A 283 7.22 16.42 0.26
C SER A 283 7.59 17.61 1.18
N SER A 284 6.61 18.45 1.55
CA SER A 284 6.85 19.55 2.49
C SER A 284 7.22 19.01 3.87
N LEU A 285 8.16 19.69 4.55
CA LEU A 285 8.52 19.38 5.92
C LEU A 285 7.36 19.61 6.90
N ASP A 286 6.35 20.40 6.50
CA ASP A 286 5.19 20.72 7.34
C ASP A 286 4.37 19.49 7.71
N TYR A 287 4.23 18.49 6.84
CA TYR A 287 3.47 17.27 7.14
C TYR A 287 4.05 16.52 8.34
N CYS A 288 5.37 16.28 8.33
CA CYS A 288 6.05 15.63 9.45
C CYS A 288 6.05 16.54 10.69
N ALA A 289 6.26 17.85 10.53
CA ALA A 289 6.26 18.79 11.64
C ALA A 289 4.89 18.84 12.35
N GLU A 290 3.79 18.91 11.60
CA GLU A 290 2.42 18.88 12.12
C GLU A 290 2.10 17.56 12.81
N TYR A 291 2.60 16.44 12.29
CA TYR A 291 2.44 15.14 12.90
C TYR A 291 3.17 15.06 14.25
N PHE A 292 4.42 15.54 14.32
CA PHE A 292 5.20 15.52 15.55
C PHE A 292 4.75 16.54 16.62
N LYS A 293 3.89 17.51 16.26
CA LYS A 293 3.16 18.31 17.26
C LYS A 293 2.11 17.49 18.02
N ARG A 294 1.66 16.37 17.45
CA ARG A 294 0.57 15.52 17.96
C ARG A 294 1.07 14.21 18.55
N ILE A 295 2.12 13.63 17.96
CA ILE A 295 2.75 12.39 18.42
C ILE A 295 4.20 12.68 18.75
N ARG A 296 4.65 12.30 19.96
CA ARG A 296 6.06 12.42 20.34
C ARG A 296 6.91 11.52 19.42
N PRO A 297 8.04 12.00 18.86
CA PRO A 297 9.02 11.14 18.20
C PRO A 297 9.50 10.02 19.14
N SER A 298 9.75 8.84 18.61
CA SER A 298 10.35 7.75 19.39
C SER A 298 11.78 8.13 19.80
N GLU A 299 12.19 7.80 21.03
CA GLU A 299 13.56 8.03 21.46
C GLU A 299 14.55 7.07 20.77
N PRO A 300 15.76 7.52 20.40
CA PRO A 300 16.25 8.89 20.51
C PRO A 300 15.60 9.83 19.47
N ALA A 301 14.98 10.93 19.92
CA ALA A 301 14.27 11.85 19.02
C ALA A 301 15.19 12.51 17.99
N SER A 302 16.48 12.68 18.31
CA SER A 302 17.51 13.21 17.40
C SER A 302 17.79 12.32 16.18
N GLU A 303 17.35 11.06 16.20
CA GLU A 303 17.58 10.07 15.13
C GLU A 303 16.33 9.84 14.26
N VAL A 304 15.22 10.56 14.50
CA VAL A 304 13.95 10.36 13.77
C VAL A 304 14.08 10.52 12.26
N GLU A 305 14.81 11.53 11.82
CA GLU A 305 15.06 11.79 10.41
C GLU A 305 15.84 10.66 9.73
N ASP A 306 16.74 10.01 10.48
CA ASP A 306 17.53 8.89 9.96
C ASP A 306 16.70 7.60 9.92
N ARG A 307 15.78 7.42 10.86
CA ARG A 307 14.80 6.33 10.81
C ARG A 307 13.86 6.48 9.63
N ILE A 308 13.36 7.69 9.36
CA ILE A 308 12.55 7.95 8.17
C ILE A 308 13.34 7.68 6.88
N LYS A 309 14.63 8.03 6.82
CA LYS A 309 15.51 7.63 5.70
C LYS A 309 15.64 6.13 5.55
N LEU A 310 15.89 5.42 6.66
CA LEU A 310 15.98 3.95 6.67
C LEU A 310 14.68 3.32 6.13
N TYR A 311 13.52 3.79 6.61
CA TYR A 311 12.21 3.35 6.11
C TYR A 311 12.02 3.69 4.63
N GLY A 312 12.50 4.85 4.19
CA GLY A 312 12.47 5.29 2.79
C GLY A 312 13.28 4.45 1.82
N VAL A 313 14.31 3.73 2.28
CA VAL A 313 15.03 2.76 1.45
C VAL A 313 14.06 1.68 0.93
N LYS A 314 13.20 1.13 1.80
CA LYS A 314 12.16 0.16 1.38
C LYS A 314 11.24 0.79 0.33
N ALA A 315 10.69 1.97 0.61
CA ALA A 315 9.75 2.64 -0.29
C ALA A 315 10.37 2.91 -1.67
N CYS A 316 11.62 3.39 -1.71
CA CYS A 316 12.33 3.64 -2.96
C CYS A 316 12.60 2.37 -3.78
N LEU A 317 13.00 1.27 -3.13
CA LEU A 317 13.25 -0.02 -3.79
C LEU A 317 11.94 -0.65 -4.29
N MET A 318 10.88 -0.57 -3.50
CA MET A 318 9.58 -1.10 -3.90
C MET A 318 8.97 -0.32 -5.08
N TYR A 319 9.08 1.01 -5.05
CA TYR A 319 8.68 1.84 -6.18
C TYR A 319 9.53 1.56 -7.43
N ALA A 320 10.84 1.34 -7.27
CA ALA A 320 11.69 0.94 -8.38
C ALA A 320 11.26 -0.41 -8.97
N ALA A 321 10.88 -1.38 -8.13
CA ALA A 321 10.42 -2.70 -8.57
C ALA A 321 9.10 -2.63 -9.35
N ASN A 322 8.13 -1.84 -8.87
CA ASN A 322 6.84 -1.69 -9.54
C ASN A 322 6.94 -0.92 -10.88
N GLU A 323 7.81 0.08 -10.96
CA GLU A 323 7.80 1.03 -12.08
C GLU A 323 9.04 1.00 -13.00
N GLY A 324 10.04 0.19 -12.67
CA GLY A 324 11.30 0.14 -13.43
C GLY A 324 12.17 1.40 -13.34
N LYS A 325 12.04 2.22 -12.29
CA LYS A 325 12.67 3.55 -12.21
C LYS A 325 14.07 3.52 -11.57
N TYR A 326 15.12 3.68 -12.39
CA TYR A 326 16.51 3.79 -11.92
C TYR A 326 16.74 4.95 -10.93
N ALA A 327 16.00 6.05 -11.07
CA ALA A 327 16.17 7.23 -10.21
C ALA A 327 15.84 6.96 -8.74
N THR A 328 14.87 6.09 -8.43
CA THR A 328 14.56 5.74 -7.03
C THR A 328 15.55 4.75 -6.45
N ARG A 329 16.12 3.84 -7.25
CA ARG A 329 17.25 2.98 -6.83
C ARG A 329 18.45 3.82 -6.41
N ALA A 330 18.80 4.83 -7.20
CA ALA A 330 19.90 5.74 -6.89
C ALA A 330 19.67 6.55 -5.60
N ARG A 331 18.41 6.93 -5.32
CA ARG A 331 18.04 7.58 -4.05
C ARG A 331 18.16 6.62 -2.86
N ALA A 332 17.69 5.38 -3.00
CA ALA A 332 17.86 4.35 -1.98
C ALA A 332 19.35 4.17 -1.63
N LEU A 333 20.22 4.03 -2.64
CA LEU A 333 21.66 3.94 -2.45
C LEU A 333 22.25 5.19 -1.78
N HIS A 334 21.81 6.38 -2.18
CA HIS A 334 22.24 7.64 -1.56
C HIS A 334 21.93 7.68 -0.07
N ASP A 335 20.69 7.37 0.32
CA ASP A 335 20.26 7.36 1.72
C ASP A 335 20.97 6.25 2.51
N MET A 336 21.16 5.06 1.93
CA MET A 336 21.96 3.99 2.55
C MET A 336 23.39 4.45 2.80
N ASN A 337 24.06 5.04 1.81
CA ASN A 337 25.42 5.56 1.95
C ASN A 337 25.52 6.67 3.02
N TYR A 338 24.50 7.52 3.15
CA TYR A 338 24.42 8.50 4.24
C TYR A 338 24.37 7.80 5.62
N LEU A 339 23.46 6.85 5.79
CA LEU A 339 23.27 6.13 7.05
C LEU A 339 24.51 5.29 7.42
N LEU A 340 25.13 4.63 6.44
CA LEU A 340 26.36 3.87 6.63
C LEU A 340 27.50 4.75 7.13
N ARG A 341 27.70 5.94 6.56
CA ARG A 341 28.72 6.88 7.07
C ARG A 341 28.47 7.31 8.52
N LYS A 342 27.21 7.37 8.96
CA LYS A 342 26.84 7.82 10.30
C LYS A 342 26.86 6.71 11.34
N TYR A 343 26.48 5.49 10.97
CA TYR A 343 26.18 4.40 11.91
C TYR A 343 26.98 3.12 11.70
N ALA A 344 27.60 2.92 10.54
CA ALA A 344 28.41 1.71 10.33
C ALA A 344 29.64 1.75 11.27
N PRO A 345 30.01 0.65 11.92
CA PRO A 345 31.07 0.64 12.92
C PRO A 345 32.46 0.96 12.35
N GLU A 346 32.97 2.19 12.38
CA GLU A 346 34.35 2.46 11.91
C GLU A 346 35.35 1.53 12.61
N HIS A 347 35.88 0.49 11.95
CA HIS A 347 36.81 -0.41 12.65
C HIS A 347 38.07 -0.77 11.84
N SER A 348 39.17 -0.16 12.28
CA SER A 348 40.50 -0.77 12.48
C SER A 348 41.39 -1.11 11.28
N THR A 349 40.98 -0.84 10.03
CA THR A 349 41.83 -1.13 8.85
C THR A 349 42.11 0.06 7.93
N GLY A 350 41.50 1.23 8.18
CA GLY A 350 41.64 2.40 7.29
C GLY A 350 41.07 2.21 5.89
N MET A 351 40.26 1.16 5.64
CA MET A 351 39.63 0.91 4.34
C MET A 351 38.19 1.43 4.29
N PRO A 352 37.76 2.03 3.16
CA PRO A 352 36.36 2.37 2.91
C PRO A 352 35.44 1.15 3.02
N TRP A 353 34.22 1.33 3.53
CA TRP A 353 33.17 0.30 3.60
C TRP A 353 32.89 -0.41 2.27
N THR A 354 33.15 0.27 1.15
CA THR A 354 33.06 -0.27 -0.21
C THR A 354 34.07 -1.39 -0.51
N GLN A 355 35.05 -1.62 0.36
CA GLN A 355 36.07 -2.66 0.24
C GLN A 355 35.84 -3.83 1.21
N ILE A 356 34.80 -3.79 2.03
CA ILE A 356 34.56 -4.81 3.05
C ILE A 356 33.55 -5.84 2.52
N GLN A 357 34.01 -7.08 2.35
CA GLN A 357 33.15 -8.20 2.01
C GLN A 357 32.13 -8.43 3.14
N PRO A 358 30.82 -8.57 2.85
CA PRO A 358 29.83 -8.91 3.86
C PRO A 358 30.27 -10.17 4.59
N ARG A 359 30.01 -10.29 5.91
CA ARG A 359 30.13 -11.58 6.58
C ARG A 359 29.24 -12.57 5.82
N SER A 360 29.85 -13.57 5.19
CA SER A 360 29.11 -14.68 4.60
C SER A 360 28.21 -15.24 5.71
N THR A 361 26.92 -15.40 5.40
CA THR A 361 25.81 -15.74 6.31
C THR A 361 25.19 -14.59 7.13
N ILE A 362 24.27 -13.86 6.50
CA ILE A 362 23.01 -13.51 7.18
C ILE A 362 22.17 -14.81 7.19
N GLN A 363 22.46 -15.72 8.12
CA GLN A 363 21.65 -16.93 8.31
C GLN A 363 20.23 -16.52 8.73
N GLY A 364 19.22 -16.85 7.93
CA GLY A 364 17.80 -16.76 8.33
C GLY A 364 16.84 -16.08 7.37
N PHE A 365 17.29 -15.51 6.25
CA PHE A 365 16.38 -15.04 5.20
C PHE A 365 16.26 -16.11 4.10
N PRO A 366 15.07 -16.66 3.83
CA PRO A 366 14.91 -17.67 2.80
C PRO A 366 15.26 -17.08 1.43
N GLU A 367 16.29 -17.62 0.77
CA GLU A 367 16.65 -17.26 -0.61
C GLU A 367 15.66 -17.85 -1.65
N ASN A 368 14.68 -18.67 -1.23
CA ASN A 368 13.97 -19.58 -2.14
C ASN A 368 12.47 -19.28 -2.41
N ASP A 369 11.85 -18.27 -1.79
CA ASP A 369 10.43 -17.96 -2.06
C ASP A 369 10.25 -16.92 -3.19
N CYS A 370 11.23 -16.03 -3.39
CA CYS A 370 11.14 -14.95 -4.38
C CYS A 370 11.16 -15.41 -5.85
N GLU A 371 11.84 -16.52 -6.19
CA GLU A 371 11.88 -17.03 -7.57
C GLU A 371 10.59 -17.75 -7.98
N ASN A 372 9.91 -18.38 -7.03
CA ASN A 372 8.62 -19.03 -7.25
C ASN A 372 7.50 -17.99 -7.39
N GLU A 373 7.51 -16.94 -6.57
CA GLU A 373 6.58 -15.79 -6.72
C GLU A 373 6.85 -15.03 -8.02
N ARG A 374 8.12 -14.82 -8.41
CA ARG A 374 8.52 -14.25 -9.71
C ARG A 374 7.90 -15.00 -10.88
N SER A 375 8.04 -16.32 -10.91
CA SER A 375 7.57 -17.13 -12.03
C SER A 375 6.05 -17.12 -12.10
N ALA A 376 5.35 -17.21 -10.97
CA ALA A 376 3.89 -17.15 -10.93
C ALA A 376 3.34 -15.78 -11.36
N ILE A 377 3.87 -14.68 -10.83
CA ILE A 377 3.40 -13.32 -11.10
C ILE A 377 3.75 -12.89 -12.53
N LEU A 378 5.00 -13.12 -12.98
CA LEU A 378 5.41 -12.78 -14.34
C LEU A 378 4.72 -13.66 -15.39
N GLU A 379 4.49 -14.95 -15.13
CA GLU A 379 3.68 -15.77 -16.04
C GLU A 379 2.24 -15.26 -16.14
N GLU A 380 1.65 -14.76 -15.06
CA GLU A 380 0.30 -14.18 -15.06
C GLU A 380 0.29 -12.85 -15.84
N ILE A 381 1.30 -11.98 -15.65
CA ILE A 381 1.46 -10.70 -16.38
C ILE A 381 1.69 -10.94 -17.89
N PHE A 382 2.67 -11.77 -18.27
CA PHE A 382 2.99 -12.03 -19.68
C PHE A 382 1.91 -12.84 -20.42
N LYS A 383 1.07 -13.63 -19.72
CA LYS A 383 -0.14 -14.24 -20.32
C LYS A 383 -1.19 -13.17 -20.68
N THR A 384 -1.17 -12.02 -20.03
CA THR A 384 -2.16 -10.93 -20.16
C THR A 384 -1.73 -9.91 -21.23
N GLU A 385 -0.43 -9.58 -21.33
CA GLU A 385 0.10 -8.64 -22.34
C GLU A 385 0.20 -9.23 -23.77
N ALA A 386 0.34 -10.54 -23.93
CA ALA A 386 0.39 -11.21 -25.24
C ALA A 386 -0.96 -11.26 -26.00
N GLY A 387 -1.85 -10.29 -25.73
CA GLY A 387 -3.19 -10.17 -26.31
C GLY A 387 -3.71 -8.75 -26.51
N GLY A 388 -2.94 -7.70 -26.19
CA GLY A 388 -3.35 -6.30 -26.37
C GLY A 388 -2.24 -5.45 -26.97
N GLU A 389 -2.53 -4.75 -28.06
CA GLU A 389 -1.61 -3.78 -28.66
C GLU A 389 -1.27 -2.66 -27.67
N SER A 390 0.01 -2.32 -27.62
CA SER A 390 0.61 -1.35 -26.69
C SER A 390 0.13 0.08 -26.98
N GLY A 391 -0.71 0.61 -26.09
CA GLY A 391 -0.95 2.05 -25.95
C GLY A 391 -0.34 2.53 -24.65
N ALA A 392 0.84 3.17 -24.72
CA ALA A 392 1.43 3.85 -23.59
C ALA A 392 0.61 5.11 -23.26
N HIS A 393 -0.18 5.08 -22.19
CA HIS A 393 -0.76 6.28 -21.60
C HIS A 393 -0.15 6.50 -20.21
N LYS A 394 0.58 7.62 -20.13
CA LYS A 394 0.97 8.30 -18.89
C LYS A 394 -0.29 8.95 -18.36
N ASP A 395 -0.78 8.52 -17.20
CA ASP A 395 -1.88 9.21 -16.54
C ASP A 395 -1.48 9.58 -15.11
N ASP A 396 -1.53 10.89 -14.86
CA ASP A 396 -1.45 11.51 -13.55
C ASP A 396 -2.66 11.08 -12.71
N ALA A 397 -2.40 10.71 -11.46
CA ALA A 397 -3.40 10.21 -10.53
C ALA A 397 -4.40 11.32 -10.12
N CYS A 398 -5.68 11.07 -10.38
CA CYS A 398 -6.82 11.64 -9.66
C CYS A 398 -7.73 10.47 -9.24
N PHE A 399 -8.01 10.38 -7.93
CA PHE A 399 -9.02 9.51 -7.32
C PHE A 399 -10.32 10.27 -7.13
#